data_AF-A0A672Q772-F1
#
_entry.id   AF-A0A672Q772-F1
#
_cell.length_a   1.000
_cell.length_b   1.000
_cell.length_c   1.000
_cell.angle_alpha   90.00
_cell.angle_beta   90.00
_cell.angle_gamma   90.00
#
_symmetry.space_group_name_H-M   'P 1'
#
loop_
_entity.id
_entity.type
_entity.pdbx_description
1 polymer ?
#
loop_
_entity_poly.entity_id
_entity_poly.type
_entity_poly.pdbx_seq_one_letter_code
_entity_poly.pdbx_strand_id
1 'polypeptide(L)'
;MVILNDVVLIFCLACFLCMLYFLLILLLWEKHCVDDYDNSKHPMGSTWTNGRCNRCICSLGEMECCDTSGRPAIGRRGCFVSSQ
;
A
#
# COMPACT_ATOMS: atom_id res chain seq x y z
N MET A 1 10.51 -40.97 -31.69
CA MET A 1 9.78 -40.46 -30.51
C MET A 1 10.72 -39.55 -29.71
N VAL A 2 11.04 -38.38 -30.25
CA VAL A 2 11.97 -37.40 -29.63
C VAL A 2 11.28 -36.03 -29.66
N ILE A 3 10.77 -35.66 -30.83
CA ILE A 3 9.95 -34.46 -31.10
C ILE A 3 8.74 -34.31 -30.15
N LEU A 4 8.05 -35.40 -29.79
CA LEU A 4 6.91 -35.34 -28.86
C LEU A 4 7.36 -34.92 -27.45
N ASN A 5 8.55 -35.36 -27.03
CA ASN A 5 9.11 -35.04 -25.72
C ASN A 5 9.64 -33.60 -25.69
N ASP A 6 10.23 -33.14 -26.80
CA ASP A 6 10.70 -31.77 -26.95
C ASP A 6 9.54 -30.76 -26.97
N VAL A 7 8.45 -31.07 -27.67
CA VAL A 7 7.24 -30.22 -27.71
C VAL A 7 6.59 -30.12 -26.33
N VAL A 8 6.51 -31.24 -25.60
CA VAL A 8 6.00 -31.27 -24.22
C VAL A 8 6.90 -30.44 -23.30
N LEU A 9 8.23 -30.58 -23.42
CA LEU A 9 9.19 -29.82 -22.62
C LEU A 9 9.09 -28.31 -22.86
N ILE A 10 8.97 -27.88 -24.12
CA ILE A 10 8.82 -26.47 -24.49
C ILE A 10 7.53 -25.89 -23.90
N PHE A 11 6.42 -26.63 -24.01
CA PHE A 11 5.14 -26.18 -23.44
C PHE A 11 5.23 -26.06 -21.91
N CYS A 12 5.84 -27.03 -21.24
CA CYS A 12 6.08 -26.96 -19.80
C CYS A 12 6.91 -25.72 -19.41
N LEU A 13 8.03 -25.48 -20.08
CA LEU A 13 8.89 -24.33 -19.81
C LEU A 13 8.17 -23.00 -20.02
N ALA A 14 7.37 -22.89 -21.10
CA ALA A 14 6.55 -21.71 -21.36
C ALA A 14 5.50 -21.49 -20.25
N CYS A 15 4.85 -22.54 -19.77
CA CYS A 15 3.93 -22.47 -18.64
C CYS A 15 4.63 -22.02 -17.35
N PHE A 16 5.79 -22.60 -17.02
CA PHE A 16 6.55 -22.20 -15.84
C PHE A 16 6.99 -20.74 -15.89
N LEU A 17 7.47 -20.27 -17.05
CA LEU A 17 7.84 -18.87 -17.25
C LEU A 17 6.63 -17.94 -17.12
N CYS A 18 5.47 -18.33 -17.64
CA CYS A 18 4.23 -17.55 -17.52
C CYS A 18 3.78 -17.43 -16.05
N MET A 19 3.81 -18.53 -15.31
CA MET A 19 3.47 -18.54 -13.88
C MET A 19 4.46 -17.72 -13.05
N LEU A 20 5.76 -17.80 -13.35
CA LEU A 20 6.78 -16.99 -12.69
C LEU A 20 6.59 -15.49 -12.98
N TYR A 21 6.30 -15.14 -14.24
CA TYR A 21 6.03 -13.76 -14.63
C TYR A 21 4.77 -13.20 -13.98
N PHE A 22 3.69 -14.00 -13.90
CA PHE A 22 2.47 -13.61 -13.21
C PHE A 22 2.70 -13.40 -11.71
N LEU A 23 3.45 -14.30 -11.06
CA LEU A 23 3.82 -14.14 -9.65
C LEU A 23 4.67 -12.88 -9.43
N LEU A 24 5.61 -12.60 -10.32
CA LEU A 24 6.44 -11.40 -10.29
C LEU A 24 5.59 -10.14 -10.43
N ILE A 25 4.63 -10.12 -11.36
CA ILE A 25 3.66 -9.01 -11.49
C ILE A 25 2.83 -8.89 -10.22
N LEU A 26 2.35 -9.98 -9.64
CA LEU A 26 1.52 -9.93 -8.44
C LEU A 26 2.30 -9.40 -7.21
N LEU A 27 3.60 -9.66 -7.16
CA LEU A 27 4.53 -9.11 -6.16
C LEU A 27 4.87 -7.65 -6.43
N LEU A 28 5.04 -7.27 -7.70
CA LEU A 28 5.38 -5.90 -8.14
C LEU A 28 4.16 -4.99 -8.27
N TRP A 29 2.94 -5.53 -8.28
CA TRP A 29 1.72 -4.76 -8.31
C TRP A 29 1.65 -4.01 -6.98
N GLU A 30 2.21 -2.80 -6.99
CA GLU A 30 2.29 -1.91 -5.86
C GLU A 30 0.92 -1.81 -5.22
N LYS A 31 0.79 -2.47 -4.07
CA LYS A 31 -0.35 -2.31 -3.18
C LYS A 31 -0.27 -0.87 -2.71
N HIS A 32 -1.05 -0.01 -3.34
CA HIS A 32 -1.22 1.36 -2.88
C HIS A 32 -2.25 1.36 -1.77
N CYS A 33 -2.02 2.17 -0.75
CA CYS A 33 -3.06 2.52 0.20
C CYS A 33 -3.88 3.65 -0.38
N VAL A 34 -5.18 3.62 -0.12
CA VAL A 34 -6.08 4.73 -0.46
C VAL A 34 -6.41 5.44 0.84
N ASP A 35 -6.12 6.73 0.91
CA ASP A 35 -6.52 7.53 2.06
C ASP A 35 -8.03 7.75 1.99
N ASP A 36 -8.77 7.26 2.98
CA ASP A 36 -10.24 7.37 3.04
C ASP A 36 -10.71 8.84 3.17
N TYR A 37 -9.83 9.77 3.54
CA TYR A 37 -10.18 11.17 3.70
C TYR A 37 -10.33 11.91 2.37
N ASP A 38 -9.36 11.78 1.45
CA ASP A 38 -9.31 12.50 0.18
C ASP A 38 -9.25 11.58 -1.05
N ASN A 39 -9.32 10.27 -0.85
CA ASN A 39 -9.19 9.22 -1.87
C ASN A 39 -7.86 9.26 -2.64
N SER A 40 -6.84 9.93 -2.11
CA SER A 40 -5.51 9.93 -2.70
C SER A 40 -4.84 8.57 -2.54
N LYS A 41 -4.01 8.22 -3.52
CA LYS A 41 -3.31 6.92 -3.56
C LYS A 41 -1.87 7.12 -3.12
N HIS A 42 -1.47 6.32 -2.15
CA HIS A 42 -0.15 6.35 -1.55
C HIS A 42 0.61 5.07 -1.84
N PRO A 43 1.86 5.14 -2.32
CA PRO A 43 2.64 3.95 -2.61
C PRO A 43 2.99 3.19 -1.33
N MET A 44 3.18 1.88 -1.46
CA MET A 44 3.60 1.04 -0.33
C MET A 44 4.93 1.56 0.25
N GLY A 45 5.04 1.58 1.58
CA GLY A 45 6.20 2.08 2.30
C GLY A 45 6.24 3.61 2.45
N SER A 46 5.26 4.34 1.90
CA SER A 46 5.17 5.78 2.08
C SER A 46 4.60 6.16 3.46
N THR A 47 4.95 7.38 3.88
CA THR A 47 4.38 8.05 5.05
C THR A 47 3.93 9.43 4.62
N TRP A 48 2.72 9.83 5.01
CA TRP A 48 2.17 11.15 4.71
C TRP A 48 1.38 11.70 5.90
N THR A 49 1.03 12.99 5.83
CA THR A 49 0.08 13.63 6.74
C THR A 49 -1.15 13.97 5.93
N ASN A 50 -2.31 13.50 6.36
CA ASN A 50 -3.56 13.76 5.65
C ASN A 50 -4.20 15.09 6.08
N GLY A 51 -5.32 15.45 5.44
CA GLY A 51 -6.02 16.70 5.74
C GLY A 51 -6.68 16.77 7.12
N ARG A 52 -6.69 15.68 7.91
CA ARG A 52 -7.08 15.68 9.33
C ARG A 52 -5.88 15.80 10.28
N CYS A 53 -4.69 16.09 9.77
CA CYS A 53 -3.45 16.11 10.54
C CYS A 53 -3.09 14.73 11.15
N ASN A 54 -3.60 13.64 10.57
CA ASN A 54 -3.17 12.30 10.96
C ASN A 54 -1.91 11.94 10.19
N ARG A 55 -0.91 11.39 10.89
CA ARG A 55 0.25 10.78 10.26
C ARG A 55 -0.12 9.35 9.87
N CYS A 56 -0.07 9.07 8.57
CA CYS A 56 -0.44 7.79 8.00
C CYS A 56 0.80 7.09 7.43
N ILE A 57 0.82 5.75 7.56
CA ILE A 57 1.88 4.87 7.06
C ILE A 57 1.21 3.76 6.25
N CYS A 58 1.66 3.56 5.01
CA CYS A 58 1.21 2.46 4.16
C CYS A 58 2.20 1.31 4.24
N SER A 59 1.80 0.21 4.89
CA SER A 59 2.64 -0.98 5.12
C SER A 59 2.11 -2.17 4.32
N LEU A 60 2.80 -3.32 4.41
CA LEU A 60 2.44 -4.52 3.66
C LEU A 60 1.05 -5.05 4.06
N GLY A 61 0.03 -4.67 3.29
CA GLY A 61 -1.34 -5.15 3.46
C GLY A 61 -2.25 -4.30 4.35
N GLU A 62 -1.74 -3.23 4.96
CA GLU A 62 -2.52 -2.35 5.82
C GLU A 62 -2.06 -0.89 5.78
N MET A 63 -2.98 0.02 6.12
CA MET A 63 -2.73 1.43 6.32
C MET A 63 -3.01 1.78 7.78
N GLU A 64 -2.04 2.40 8.45
CA GLU A 64 -2.18 2.88 9.82
C GLU A 64 -2.16 4.41 9.83
N CYS A 65 -3.12 5.03 10.52
CA CYS A 65 -3.17 6.48 10.71
C CYS A 65 -3.27 6.82 12.19
N CYS A 66 -2.36 7.67 12.67
CA CYS A 66 -2.36 8.14 14.05
C CYS A 66 -2.60 9.65 14.10
N ASP A 67 -3.45 10.07 15.04
CA ASP A 67 -3.64 11.49 15.34
C ASP A 67 -2.32 12.07 15.87
N THR A 68 -1.81 13.11 15.20
CA THR A 68 -0.63 13.84 15.67
C THR A 68 -0.99 15.12 16.41
N SER A 69 -2.28 15.50 16.41
CA SER A 69 -2.75 16.62 17.20
C SER A 69 -2.61 16.25 18.68
N GLY A 70 -1.59 16.83 19.32
CA GLY A 70 -1.44 16.71 20.75
C GLY A 70 -2.71 17.23 21.42
N ARG A 71 -3.26 16.49 22.39
CA ARG A 71 -4.39 17.00 23.18
C ARG A 71 -4.00 18.34 23.79
N PRO A 72 -4.83 19.37 23.66
CA PRO A 72 -4.57 20.65 24.32
C PRO A 72 -4.32 20.41 25.80
N ALA A 73 -3.17 20.86 26.30
CA ALA A 73 -2.94 20.94 27.74
C ALA A 73 -4.04 21.81 28.34
N ILE A 74 -4.63 21.36 29.46
CA ILE A 74 -5.79 21.92 30.16
C ILE A 74 -5.97 23.42 29.87
N GLY A 75 -7.13 23.75 29.30
CA GLY A 75 -7.44 25.08 28.77
C GLY A 75 -7.06 26.21 29.72
N ARG A 76 -6.18 27.10 29.27
CA ARG A 76 -5.89 28.35 29.97
C ARG A 76 -7.12 29.26 29.86
N ARG A 77 -7.49 29.95 30.95
CA ARG A 77 -8.60 30.92 30.92
C ARG A 77 -8.37 31.93 29.79
N GLY A 78 -9.39 32.13 28.95
CA GLY A 78 -9.33 33.05 27.81
C GLY A 78 -8.80 32.42 26.51
N CYS A 79 -8.38 31.16 26.52
CA CYS A 79 -8.01 30.42 25.30
C CYS A 79 -9.08 29.37 24.98
N PHE A 80 -9.46 29.25 23.71
CA PHE A 80 -10.32 28.19 23.22
C PHE A 80 -9.57 27.33 22.20
N VAL A 81 -9.88 26.04 22.17
CA VAL A 81 -9.35 25.12 21.18
C VAL A 81 -10.20 25.31 19.93
N SER A 82 -9.59 25.75 18.84
CA SER A 82 -10.24 25.80 17.54
C SER A 82 -9.96 24.48 16.82
N SER A 83 -10.99 23.66 16.63
CA SER A 83 -10.95 22.61 15.62
C SER A 83 -11.13 23.28 14.25
N GLN A 84 -10.12 23.17 13.38
CA GLN A 84 -10.28 23.52 11.97
C GLN A 84 -11.12 22.47 11.25
#